data_AF-A0A4R1B603-F1
#
_entry.id   AF-A0A4R1B603-F1
#
_cell.length_a   1.000
_cell.length_b   1.000
_cell.length_c   1.000
_cell.angle_alpha   90.00
_cell.angle_beta   90.00
_cell.angle_gamma   90.00
#
_symmetry.space_group_name_H-M   'P 1'
#
loop_
_entity.id
_entity.type
_entity.pdbx_description
1 polymer ?
#
loop_
_entity_poly.entity_id
_entity_poly.type
_entity_poly.pdbx_seq_one_letter_code
_entity_poly.pdbx_strand_id
1 'polypeptide(L)'
;MIRKINYKNTPPPAAEAGAKADKPKRQPSRLFTSTVEYTLIANLVVQQYQQGHDVLWDKVLSLPFEDRIPGLMERYGKKTMHKLLLMILKEFVGQMNLAAYKRPTETRVSVAACELMLTAHEDFLGIEDIILFLQRARAGYYGPIKTLVNMNLLLIQLDRYRQERHEAYMKLKEKREAEYKQLGPIERTAPQPTLLGDLFNQALVVDMNKKMSG
;
A
#
# COMPACT_ATOMS: atom_id res chain seq x y z
N MET A 1 11.07 2.76 -78.10
CA MET A 1 9.90 3.10 -77.27
C MET A 1 9.35 1.81 -76.66
N ILE A 2 9.56 1.60 -75.36
CA ILE A 2 9.15 0.38 -74.64
C ILE A 2 7.76 0.61 -74.05
N ARG A 3 6.75 -0.14 -74.49
CA ARG A 3 5.39 -0.08 -73.93
C ARG A 3 5.38 -0.78 -72.57
N LYS A 4 5.08 -0.04 -71.50
CA LYS A 4 4.81 -0.60 -70.17
C LYS A 4 3.45 -1.29 -70.19
N ILE A 5 3.43 -2.62 -70.04
CA ILE A 5 2.22 -3.42 -69.86
C ILE A 5 1.74 -3.23 -68.41
N ASN A 6 0.51 -2.76 -68.24
CA ASN A 6 -0.10 -2.43 -66.96
C ASN A 6 -0.89 -3.63 -66.41
N TYR A 7 -0.29 -4.42 -65.51
CA TYR A 7 -0.89 -5.62 -64.92
C TYR A 7 -1.85 -5.30 -63.76
N LYS A 8 -2.91 -4.51 -63.99
CA LYS A 8 -3.91 -4.23 -62.94
C LYS A 8 -5.26 -4.93 -63.10
N ASN A 9 -5.49 -5.72 -64.15
CA ASN A 9 -6.77 -6.41 -64.33
C ASN A 9 -6.56 -7.89 -64.71
N THR A 10 -6.21 -8.71 -63.74
CA THR A 10 -6.48 -10.15 -63.79
C THR A 10 -7.56 -10.47 -62.75
N PRO A 11 -8.72 -11.04 -63.15
CA PRO A 11 -9.72 -11.49 -62.19
C PRO A 11 -9.15 -12.68 -61.39
N PRO A 12 -9.37 -12.74 -60.07
CA PRO A 12 -8.96 -13.90 -59.28
C PRO A 12 -9.77 -15.14 -59.71
N PRO A 13 -9.20 -16.35 -59.64
CA PRO A 13 -9.90 -17.58 -59.96
C PRO A 13 -11.09 -17.76 -59.01
N ALA A 14 -12.22 -18.19 -59.57
CA ALA A 14 -13.46 -18.46 -58.85
C ALA A 14 -13.21 -19.51 -57.77
N ALA A 15 -13.12 -19.07 -56.51
CA ALA A 15 -13.10 -19.96 -55.37
C ALA A 15 -14.52 -20.51 -55.17
N GLU A 16 -14.59 -21.84 -55.22
CA GLU A 16 -15.75 -22.67 -54.93
C GLU A 16 -16.44 -22.24 -53.62
N ALA A 17 -17.77 -22.36 -53.63
CA ALA A 17 -18.66 -22.01 -52.54
C ALA A 17 -18.45 -22.93 -51.31
N GLY A 18 -17.40 -22.64 -50.53
CA GLY A 18 -17.20 -23.14 -49.19
C GLY A 18 -17.57 -22.04 -48.18
N ALA A 19 -18.54 -22.32 -47.32
CA ALA A 19 -19.07 -21.43 -46.30
C ALA A 19 -17.96 -20.65 -45.58
N LYS A 20 -17.96 -19.32 -45.73
CA LYS A 20 -17.15 -18.42 -44.91
C LYS A 20 -17.65 -18.54 -43.48
N ALA A 21 -16.94 -19.29 -42.66
CA ALA A 21 -17.13 -19.28 -41.21
C ALA A 21 -16.95 -17.83 -40.73
N ASP A 22 -18.05 -17.25 -40.24
CA ASP A 22 -18.05 -15.98 -39.54
C ASP A 22 -17.01 -16.05 -38.41
N LYS A 23 -15.86 -15.41 -38.60
CA LYS A 23 -14.92 -15.21 -37.50
C LYS A 23 -15.68 -14.40 -36.46
N PRO A 24 -15.89 -14.91 -35.22
CA PRO A 24 -16.60 -14.16 -34.22
C PRO A 24 -15.84 -12.85 -34.02
N LYS A 25 -16.50 -11.72 -34.28
CA LYS A 25 -16.02 -10.40 -33.86
C LYS A 25 -15.72 -10.54 -32.38
N ARG A 26 -14.43 -10.54 -32.01
CA ARG A 26 -14.00 -10.44 -30.61
C ARG A 26 -14.72 -9.24 -30.06
N GLN A 27 -15.74 -9.47 -29.23
CA GLN A 27 -16.34 -8.43 -28.43
C GLN A 27 -15.18 -7.76 -27.69
N PRO A 28 -15.10 -6.42 -27.64
CA PRO A 28 -14.13 -5.76 -26.78
C PRO A 28 -14.33 -6.37 -25.40
N SER A 29 -13.33 -7.08 -24.88
CA SER A 29 -13.44 -7.71 -23.57
C SER A 29 -13.89 -6.62 -22.63
N ARG A 30 -15.08 -6.83 -22.04
CA ARG A 30 -15.67 -5.84 -21.16
C ARG A 30 -14.63 -5.53 -20.09
N LEU A 31 -14.17 -4.29 -20.18
CA LEU A 31 -13.46 -3.49 -19.20
C LEU A 31 -13.66 -4.04 -17.79
N PHE A 32 -12.53 -4.35 -17.15
CA PHE A 32 -12.34 -4.59 -15.72
C PHE A 32 -13.65 -4.89 -14.98
N THR A 33 -14.01 -6.17 -14.90
CA THR A 33 -15.06 -6.62 -14.00
C THR A 33 -14.71 -6.15 -12.59
N SER A 34 -15.55 -5.27 -12.05
CA SER A 34 -15.55 -4.95 -10.62
C SER A 34 -15.51 -6.24 -9.83
N THR A 35 -14.38 -6.51 -9.18
CA THR A 35 -14.29 -7.69 -8.35
C THR A 35 -15.04 -7.39 -7.06
N VAL A 36 -16.02 -8.23 -6.74
CA VAL A 36 -16.77 -8.17 -5.47
C VAL A 36 -15.81 -8.10 -4.29
N GLU A 37 -14.68 -8.83 -4.41
CA GLU A 37 -13.57 -8.83 -3.46
C GLU A 37 -13.00 -7.43 -3.21
N TYR A 38 -12.66 -6.67 -4.27
CA TYR A 38 -12.15 -5.31 -4.08
C TYR A 38 -13.17 -4.44 -3.38
N THR A 39 -14.43 -4.47 -3.83
CA THR A 39 -15.47 -3.59 -3.27
C THR A 39 -15.68 -3.86 -1.79
N LEU A 40 -15.67 -5.13 -1.40
CA LEU A 40 -15.78 -5.53 0.00
C LEU A 40 -14.58 -5.03 0.81
N ILE A 41 -13.35 -5.28 0.35
CA ILE A 41 -12.14 -4.83 1.05
C ILE A 41 -12.13 -3.30 1.17
N ALA A 42 -12.40 -2.59 0.07
CA ALA A 42 -12.40 -1.14 0.05
C ALA A 42 -13.43 -0.54 1.01
N ASN A 43 -14.63 -1.11 1.08
CA ASN A 43 -15.66 -0.67 2.02
C ASN A 43 -15.24 -0.89 3.47
N LEU A 44 -14.64 -2.04 3.79
CA LEU A 44 -14.14 -2.32 5.14
C LEU A 44 -13.04 -1.34 5.54
N VAL A 45 -12.08 -1.06 4.63
CA VAL A 45 -11.02 -0.09 4.88
C VAL A 45 -11.60 1.30 5.14
N VAL A 46 -12.52 1.77 4.31
CA VAL A 46 -13.16 3.09 4.48
C VAL A 46 -13.93 3.15 5.81
N GLN A 47 -14.69 2.11 6.17
CA GLN A 47 -15.43 2.08 7.43
C GLN A 47 -14.52 2.11 8.67
N GLN A 48 -13.37 1.45 8.61
CA GLN A 48 -12.48 1.31 9.75
C GLN A 48 -11.55 2.51 9.92
N TYR A 49 -11.05 3.07 8.81
CA TYR A 49 -9.93 4.01 8.79
C TYR A 49 -10.27 5.39 8.23
N GLN A 50 -11.51 5.64 7.81
CA GLN A 50 -11.93 6.93 7.28
C GLN A 50 -13.15 7.46 8.02
N GLN A 51 -13.15 8.75 8.33
CA GLN A 51 -14.31 9.46 8.86
C GLN A 51 -14.62 10.64 7.94
N GLY A 52 -15.69 10.53 7.15
CA GLY A 52 -15.98 11.51 6.10
C GLY A 52 -14.89 11.52 5.03
N HIS A 53 -14.12 12.61 4.94
CA HIS A 53 -12.97 12.73 4.03
C HIS A 53 -11.61 12.60 4.73
N ASP A 54 -11.60 12.52 6.06
CA ASP A 54 -10.39 12.50 6.86
C ASP A 54 -9.95 11.06 7.15
N VAL A 55 -8.64 10.85 7.07
CA VAL A 55 -8.02 9.56 7.41
C VAL A 55 -7.76 9.51 8.91
N LEU A 56 -8.18 8.42 9.54
CA LEU A 56 -7.90 8.13 10.94
C LEU A 56 -6.47 7.60 11.09
N TRP A 57 -5.50 8.52 11.00
CA TRP A 57 -4.07 8.19 10.96
C TRP A 57 -3.59 7.35 12.14
N ASP A 58 -4.12 7.57 13.35
CA ASP A 58 -3.74 6.79 14.54
C ASP A 58 -4.02 5.29 14.34
N LYS A 59 -5.21 4.96 13.81
CA LYS A 59 -5.58 3.57 13.50
C LYS A 59 -4.71 3.00 12.38
N VAL A 60 -4.51 3.76 11.30
CA VAL A 60 -3.70 3.31 10.15
C VAL A 60 -2.25 3.08 10.56
N LEU A 61 -1.68 3.93 11.41
CA LEU A 61 -0.30 3.82 11.88
C LEU A 61 -0.14 2.73 12.95
N SER A 62 -1.21 2.34 13.65
CA SER A 62 -1.19 1.21 14.60
C SER A 62 -1.17 -0.18 13.95
N LEU A 63 -1.36 -0.28 12.62
CA LEU A 63 -1.32 -1.56 11.91
C LEU A 63 0.04 -2.25 12.09
N PRO A 64 0.08 -3.55 12.47
CA PRO A 64 1.30 -4.34 12.65
C PRO A 64 2.15 -4.39 11.38
N PHE A 65 3.47 -4.55 11.53
CA PHE A 65 4.39 -4.60 10.39
C PHE A 65 4.17 -5.84 9.52
N GLU A 66 3.75 -6.96 10.12
CA GLU A 66 3.45 -8.22 9.44
C GLU A 66 2.25 -8.09 8.48
N ASP A 67 1.32 -7.19 8.80
CA ASP A 67 0.12 -6.92 8.02
C ASP A 67 0.33 -5.81 6.97
N ARG A 68 1.53 -5.20 6.89
CA ARG A 68 1.90 -4.26 5.83
C ARG A 68 2.34 -4.99 4.56
N ILE A 69 2.41 -4.28 3.43
CA ILE A 69 2.79 -4.86 2.13
C ILE A 69 4.11 -5.66 2.22
N PRO A 70 5.20 -5.16 2.84
CA PRO A 70 6.42 -5.96 3.03
C PRO A 70 6.18 -7.27 3.80
N GLY A 71 5.49 -7.24 4.94
CA GLY A 71 5.20 -8.43 5.74
C GLY A 71 4.29 -9.43 5.02
N LEU A 72 3.28 -8.92 4.31
CA LEU A 72 2.40 -9.75 3.47
C LEU A 72 3.15 -10.38 2.29
N MET A 73 4.16 -9.70 1.74
CA MET A 73 5.02 -10.26 0.69
C MET A 73 5.88 -11.41 1.20
N GLU A 74 6.37 -11.33 2.43
CA GLU A 74 7.12 -12.41 3.08
C GLU A 74 6.21 -13.60 3.39
N ARG A 75 5.00 -13.34 3.90
CA ARG A 75 4.05 -14.38 4.33
C ARG A 75 3.35 -15.10 3.16
N TYR A 76 2.88 -14.36 2.16
CA TYR A 76 2.05 -14.90 1.07
C TYR A 76 2.75 -14.91 -0.30
N GLY A 77 3.95 -14.33 -0.38
CA GLY A 77 4.77 -14.30 -1.58
C GLY A 77 4.48 -13.13 -2.51
N LYS A 78 5.55 -12.67 -3.19
CA LYS A 78 5.53 -11.52 -4.11
C LYS A 78 4.49 -11.65 -5.23
N LYS A 79 4.27 -12.86 -5.77
CA LYS A 79 3.30 -13.09 -6.86
C LYS A 79 1.86 -12.83 -6.41
N THR A 80 1.52 -13.25 -5.19
CA THR A 80 0.19 -13.05 -4.61
C THR A 80 -0.05 -11.57 -4.35
N MET A 81 0.95 -10.89 -3.75
CA MET A 81 0.87 -9.45 -3.50
C MET A 81 0.73 -8.65 -4.79
N HIS A 82 1.51 -8.98 -5.82
CA HIS A 82 1.39 -8.32 -7.13
C HIS A 82 -0.01 -8.48 -7.72
N LYS A 83 -0.60 -9.68 -7.66
CA LYS A 83 -1.98 -9.91 -8.15
C LYS A 83 -3.01 -9.05 -7.39
N LEU A 84 -2.86 -8.95 -6.07
CA LEU A 84 -3.76 -8.17 -5.23
C LEU A 84 -3.67 -6.67 -5.53
N LEU A 85 -2.47 -6.10 -5.61
CA LEU A 85 -2.27 -4.68 -5.99
C LEU A 85 -2.73 -4.41 -7.42
N LEU A 86 -2.47 -5.34 -8.34
CA LEU A 86 -2.94 -5.23 -9.71
C LEU A 86 -4.47 -5.19 -9.78
N MET A 87 -5.16 -6.02 -9.00
CA MET A 87 -6.62 -5.99 -8.90
C MET A 87 -7.12 -4.64 -8.37
N ILE A 88 -6.54 -4.15 -7.27
CA ILE A 88 -6.87 -2.87 -6.64
C ILE A 88 -6.72 -1.71 -7.64
N LEU A 89 -5.57 -1.63 -8.33
CA LEU A 89 -5.30 -0.56 -9.29
C LEU A 89 -6.17 -0.66 -10.55
N LYS A 90 -6.42 -1.87 -11.05
CA LYS A 90 -7.33 -2.08 -12.19
C LYS A 90 -8.73 -1.61 -11.87
N GLU A 91 -9.21 -1.90 -10.67
CA GLU A 91 -10.54 -1.51 -10.25
C GLU A 91 -10.65 0.00 -10.07
N PHE A 92 -9.63 0.63 -9.47
CA PHE A 92 -9.54 2.09 -9.44
C PHE A 92 -9.61 2.70 -10.86
N VAL A 93 -8.81 2.20 -11.81
CA VAL A 93 -8.84 2.66 -13.20
C VAL A 93 -10.21 2.42 -13.86
N GLY A 94 -10.86 1.30 -13.54
CA GLY A 94 -12.19 0.94 -14.04
C GLY A 94 -13.28 1.89 -13.55
N GLN A 95 -13.19 2.34 -12.30
CA GLN A 95 -14.11 3.30 -11.68
C GLN A 95 -13.89 4.74 -12.16
N MET A 96 -12.76 5.03 -12.81
CA MET A 96 -12.50 6.34 -13.39
C MET A 96 -13.27 6.51 -14.70
N ASN A 97 -14.06 7.58 -14.78
CA ASN A 97 -14.81 8.02 -15.98
C ASN A 97 -13.89 8.64 -17.05
N LEU A 98 -12.83 7.93 -17.43
CA LEU A 98 -11.85 8.35 -18.44
C LEU A 98 -12.20 7.75 -19.80
N ALA A 99 -12.01 8.53 -20.87
CA ALA A 99 -12.07 8.02 -22.24
C ALA A 99 -10.98 6.97 -22.49
N ALA A 100 -11.22 6.02 -23.39
CA ALA A 100 -10.34 4.86 -23.62
C ALA A 100 -8.88 5.23 -23.90
N TYR A 101 -8.63 6.29 -24.68
CA TYR A 101 -7.28 6.78 -25.01
C TYR A 101 -6.56 7.44 -23.83
N LYS A 102 -7.28 7.74 -22.74
CA LYS A 102 -6.74 8.31 -21.50
C LYS A 102 -6.52 7.26 -20.41
N ARG A 103 -6.88 6.00 -20.68
CA ARG A 103 -6.69 4.88 -19.75
C ARG A 103 -5.29 4.25 -19.95
N PRO A 104 -4.65 3.76 -18.88
CA PRO A 104 -3.41 3.02 -18.98
C PRO A 104 -3.65 1.68 -19.67
N THR A 105 -2.59 1.14 -20.30
CA THR A 105 -2.58 -0.27 -20.69
C THR A 105 -2.42 -1.15 -19.45
N GLU A 106 -2.87 -2.41 -19.53
CA GLU A 106 -2.72 -3.37 -18.44
C GLU A 106 -1.25 -3.52 -17.98
N THR A 107 -0.31 -3.50 -18.92
CA THR A 107 1.13 -3.53 -18.62
C THR A 107 1.56 -2.34 -17.76
N ARG A 108 1.05 -1.13 -18.03
CA ARG A 108 1.38 0.07 -17.23
C ARG A 108 0.83 -0.03 -15.81
N VAL A 109 -0.37 -0.59 -15.65
CA VAL A 109 -0.95 -0.84 -14.32
C VAL A 109 -0.13 -1.89 -13.57
N SER A 110 0.32 -2.94 -14.25
CA SER A 110 1.20 -3.97 -13.68
C SER A 110 2.56 -3.42 -13.26
N VAL A 111 3.16 -2.54 -14.05
CA VAL A 111 4.41 -1.85 -13.68
C VAL A 111 4.20 -0.99 -12.45
N ALA A 112 3.12 -0.21 -12.38
CA ALA A 112 2.80 0.57 -11.19
C ALA A 112 2.61 -0.31 -9.95
N ALA A 113 1.98 -1.49 -10.07
CA ALA A 113 1.88 -2.44 -8.97
C ALA A 113 3.26 -2.92 -8.47
N CYS A 114 4.20 -3.20 -9.37
CA CYS A 114 5.57 -3.53 -9.01
C CYS A 114 6.29 -2.36 -8.31
N GLU A 115 6.13 -1.13 -8.82
CA GLU A 115 6.71 0.08 -8.21
C GLU A 115 6.18 0.31 -6.79
N LEU A 116 4.87 0.10 -6.56
CA LEU A 116 4.28 0.12 -5.21
C LEU A 116 4.90 -0.92 -4.29
N MET A 117 5.10 -2.15 -4.76
CA MET A 117 5.73 -3.20 -3.95
C MET A 117 7.17 -2.86 -3.57
N LEU A 118 7.94 -2.28 -4.50
CA LEU A 118 9.33 -1.90 -4.25
C LEU A 118 9.40 -0.75 -3.24
N THR A 119 8.61 0.30 -3.46
CA THR A 119 8.62 1.49 -2.61
C THR A 119 7.98 1.24 -1.25
N ALA A 120 7.08 0.26 -1.10
CA ALA A 120 6.45 -0.06 0.19
C ALA A 120 7.43 -0.50 1.27
N HIS A 121 8.64 -0.95 0.90
CA HIS A 121 9.71 -1.30 1.85
C HIS A 121 10.34 -0.08 2.53
N GLU A 122 10.18 1.13 1.98
CA GLU A 122 10.81 2.34 2.50
C GLU A 122 10.10 2.86 3.77
N ASP A 123 8.76 2.78 3.78
CA ASP A 123 7.91 3.38 4.81
C ASP A 123 6.89 2.39 5.42
N PHE A 124 7.05 1.09 5.14
CA PHE A 124 6.16 0.00 5.55
C PHE A 124 4.69 0.32 5.23
N LEU A 125 4.41 0.54 3.94
CA LEU A 125 3.09 0.91 3.46
C LEU A 125 2.11 -0.26 3.60
N GLY A 126 0.89 0.00 4.09
CA GLY A 126 -0.20 -0.98 4.17
C GLY A 126 -1.00 -1.07 2.87
N ILE A 127 -1.83 -2.13 2.74
CA ILE A 127 -2.82 -2.20 1.64
C ILE A 127 -3.92 -1.16 1.88
N GLU A 128 -4.28 -0.96 3.14
CA GLU A 128 -5.23 0.03 3.62
C GLU A 128 -4.80 1.42 3.18
N ASP A 129 -3.51 1.76 3.30
CA ASP A 129 -2.95 3.03 2.85
C ASP A 129 -3.19 3.25 1.35
N ILE A 130 -2.93 2.23 0.52
CA ILE A 130 -3.16 2.30 -0.92
C ILE A 130 -4.65 2.53 -1.22
N ILE A 131 -5.53 1.79 -0.54
CA ILE A 131 -6.98 1.92 -0.76
C ILE A 131 -7.47 3.32 -0.36
N LEU A 132 -7.08 3.82 0.82
CA LEU A 132 -7.44 5.16 1.29
C LEU A 132 -6.93 6.25 0.35
N PHE A 133 -5.67 6.12 -0.09
CA PHE A 133 -5.10 7.00 -1.10
C PHE A 133 -5.94 7.02 -2.38
N LEU A 134 -6.26 5.85 -2.94
CA LEU A 134 -7.03 5.75 -4.19
C LEU A 134 -8.46 6.31 -4.04
N GLN A 135 -9.09 6.10 -2.89
CA GLN A 135 -10.41 6.70 -2.60
C GLN A 135 -10.35 8.23 -2.54
N ARG A 136 -9.34 8.80 -1.86
CA ARG A 136 -9.12 10.25 -1.79
C ARG A 136 -8.74 10.83 -3.16
N ALA A 137 -7.93 10.13 -3.93
CA ALA A 137 -7.56 10.50 -5.29
C ALA A 137 -8.80 10.53 -6.22
N ARG A 138 -9.68 9.53 -6.12
CA ARG A 138 -10.96 9.49 -6.84
C ARG A 138 -11.89 10.65 -6.44
N ALA A 139 -11.91 11.00 -5.16
CA ALA A 139 -12.67 12.15 -4.65
C ALA A 139 -12.06 13.51 -5.05
N GLY A 140 -10.89 13.53 -5.72
CA GLY A 140 -10.24 14.75 -6.20
C GLY A 140 -9.39 15.47 -5.16
N TYR A 141 -9.12 14.85 -4.00
CA TYR A 141 -8.34 15.46 -2.91
C TYR A 141 -6.94 15.90 -3.35
N TYR A 142 -6.30 15.12 -4.24
CA TYR A 142 -4.96 15.41 -4.78
C TYR A 142 -4.99 16.19 -6.12
N GLY A 143 -6.16 16.73 -6.48
CA GLY A 143 -6.42 17.40 -7.74
C GLY A 143 -7.03 16.49 -8.82
N PRO A 144 -7.53 17.06 -9.92
CA PRO A 144 -8.28 16.32 -10.92
C PRO A 144 -7.37 15.42 -11.78
N ILE A 145 -7.70 14.13 -11.82
CA ILE A 145 -7.02 13.16 -12.67
C ILE A 145 -7.62 13.21 -14.07
N LYS A 146 -6.95 13.93 -14.98
CA LYS A 146 -7.42 14.08 -16.37
C LYS A 146 -7.07 12.90 -17.26
N THR A 147 -6.01 12.16 -16.93
CA THR A 147 -5.48 11.02 -17.69
C THR A 147 -4.67 10.12 -16.78
N LEU A 148 -4.66 8.82 -17.08
CA LEU A 148 -3.86 7.81 -16.40
C LEU A 148 -3.00 7.02 -17.40
N VAL A 149 -2.82 7.51 -18.63
CA VAL A 149 -1.92 6.88 -19.63
C VAL A 149 -0.51 6.71 -19.05
N ASN A 150 -0.07 7.71 -18.29
CA ASN A 150 1.13 7.63 -17.48
C ASN A 150 0.74 7.49 -16.00
N MET A 151 1.02 6.34 -15.40
CA MET A 151 0.72 6.06 -13.99
C MET A 151 1.66 6.81 -13.02
N ASN A 152 2.77 7.39 -13.50
CA ASN A 152 3.70 8.13 -12.65
C ASN A 152 3.04 9.32 -11.95
N LEU A 153 2.04 9.95 -12.57
CA LEU A 153 1.28 11.03 -11.92
C LEU A 153 0.56 10.54 -10.66
N LEU A 154 0.00 9.32 -10.71
CA LEU A 154 -0.66 8.71 -9.56
C LEU A 154 0.36 8.41 -8.46
N LEU A 155 1.57 7.95 -8.80
CA LEU A 155 2.63 7.69 -7.83
C LEU A 155 3.16 8.98 -7.18
N ILE A 156 3.29 10.08 -7.93
CA ILE A 156 3.62 11.40 -7.36
C ILE A 156 2.52 11.87 -6.39
N GLN A 157 1.25 11.57 -6.69
CA GLN A 157 0.16 11.86 -5.75
C GLN A 157 0.23 10.97 -4.51
N LEU A 158 0.68 9.71 -4.64
CA LEU A 158 0.91 8.83 -3.51
C LEU A 158 2.03 9.36 -2.60
N ASP A 159 3.08 9.98 -3.14
CA ASP A 159 4.12 10.60 -2.32
C ASP A 159 3.57 11.72 -1.43
N ARG A 160 2.54 12.45 -1.89
CA ARG A 160 1.83 13.43 -1.05
C ARG A 160 1.08 12.74 0.09
N TYR A 161 0.39 11.63 -0.18
CA TYR A 161 -0.24 10.83 0.87
C TYR A 161 0.79 10.31 1.89
N ARG A 162 1.95 9.85 1.42
CA ARG A 162 3.06 9.38 2.29
C ARG A 162 3.61 10.50 3.17
N GLN A 163 3.74 11.70 2.62
CA GLN A 163 4.15 12.89 3.38
C GLN A 163 3.11 13.23 4.47
N GLU A 164 1.81 13.23 4.14
CA GLU A 164 0.74 13.44 5.14
C GLU A 164 0.77 12.37 6.25
N ARG A 165 0.99 11.11 5.88
CA ARG A 165 1.14 9.99 6.82
C ARG A 165 2.35 10.19 7.74
N HIS A 166 3.48 10.63 7.19
CA HIS A 166 4.68 10.91 7.96
C HIS A 166 4.48 12.07 8.95
N GLU A 167 3.83 13.15 8.51
CA GLU A 167 3.48 14.28 9.38
C GLU A 167 2.54 13.85 10.51
N ALA A 168 1.56 13.00 10.22
CA ALA A 168 0.68 12.45 11.24
C ALA A 168 1.43 11.57 12.24
N TYR A 169 2.39 10.76 11.77
CA TYR A 169 3.26 9.97 12.62
C TYR A 169 4.09 10.84 13.57
N MET A 170 4.72 11.91 13.05
CA MET A 170 5.51 12.83 13.87
C MET A 170 4.65 13.50 14.94
N LYS A 171 3.45 13.97 14.59
CA LYS A 171 2.49 14.54 15.56
C LYS A 171 2.08 13.53 16.65
N LEU A 172 1.82 12.28 16.29
CA LEU A 172 1.47 11.23 17.26
C LEU A 172 2.64 10.90 18.18
N LYS A 173 3.86 10.86 17.64
CA LYS A 173 5.08 10.65 18.41
C LYS A 173 5.29 11.78 19.42
N GLU A 174 5.21 13.03 18.97
CA GLU A 174 5.32 14.21 19.83
C GLU A 174 4.28 14.21 20.95
N LYS A 175 3.02 13.84 20.63
CA LYS A 175 1.95 13.71 21.62
C LYS A 175 2.28 12.67 22.69
N ARG A 176 2.72 11.47 22.29
CA ARG A 176 3.12 10.41 23.24
C ARG A 176 4.31 10.82 24.10
N GLU A 177 5.29 11.52 23.53
CA GLU A 177 6.42 12.06 24.29
C GLU A 177 5.99 13.14 25.28
N ALA A 178 5.05 14.01 24.91
CA ALA A 178 4.49 15.02 25.81
C ALA A 178 3.71 14.37 26.96
N GLU A 179 2.88 13.37 26.68
CA GLU A 179 2.17 12.57 27.68
C GLU A 179 3.14 11.87 28.65
N TYR A 180 4.21 11.27 28.13
CA TYR A 180 5.25 10.64 28.94
C TYR A 180 5.98 11.65 29.84
N LYS A 181 6.28 12.85 29.32
CA LYS A 181 6.88 13.93 30.12
C LYS A 181 5.94 14.44 31.22
N GLN A 182 4.64 14.46 30.98
CA GLN A 182 3.63 14.87 31.97
C GLN A 182 3.48 13.86 33.11
N LEU A 183 3.68 12.56 32.84
CA LEU A 183 3.64 11.51 33.87
C LEU A 183 4.79 11.63 34.91
N GLY A 184 5.82 12.42 34.61
CA GLY A 184 6.97 12.62 35.49
C GLY A 184 7.90 11.39 35.56
N PRO A 185 9.07 11.52 36.21
CA PRO A 185 10.01 10.41 36.31
C PRO A 185 9.49 9.33 37.27
N ILE A 186 8.99 8.21 36.72
CA ILE A 186 8.52 7.03 37.46
C ILE A 186 9.65 6.43 38.35
N GLU A 187 10.91 6.64 37.99
CA GLU A 187 12.09 6.14 38.71
C GLU A 187 12.61 7.06 39.84
N ARG A 188 11.95 8.19 40.14
CA ARG A 188 12.35 9.02 41.30
C ARG A 188 11.73 8.61 42.63
N THR A 189 11.08 7.46 42.69
CA THR A 189 10.90 6.75 43.96
C THR A 189 12.19 5.97 44.20
N ALA A 190 13.23 6.67 44.67
CA ALA A 190 14.30 5.96 45.38
C ALA A 190 13.60 5.06 46.42
N PRO A 191 13.93 3.75 46.51
CA PRO A 191 13.57 3.03 47.72
C PRO A 191 14.06 3.90 48.88
N GLN A 192 13.21 4.11 49.90
CA GLN A 192 13.53 4.95 51.05
C GLN A 192 15.00 4.72 51.40
N PRO A 193 15.83 5.79 51.50
CA PRO A 193 17.25 5.62 51.74
C PRO A 193 17.38 4.72 52.96
N THR A 194 17.89 3.50 52.75
CA THR A 194 18.13 2.57 53.85
C THR A 194 19.04 3.31 54.81
N LEU A 195 18.53 3.59 56.01
CA LEU A 195 19.29 4.31 57.01
C LEU A 195 20.58 3.51 57.25
N LEU A 196 21.72 4.20 57.29
CA LEU A 196 23.03 3.56 57.43
C LEU A 196 23.07 2.59 58.62
N GLY A 197 22.28 2.85 59.68
CA GLY A 197 22.10 1.97 60.83
C GLY A 197 21.51 0.59 60.51
N ASP A 198 20.60 0.47 59.55
CA ASP A 198 20.01 -0.82 59.16
C ASP A 198 21.00 -1.66 58.34
N LEU A 199 21.91 -1.03 57.60
CA LEU A 199 23.01 -1.69 56.90
C LEU A 199 24.05 -2.27 57.88
N PHE A 200 24.31 -1.59 59.00
CA PHE A 200 25.22 -2.10 60.04
C PHE A 200 24.61 -3.24 60.86
N ASN A 201 23.27 -3.27 61.03
CA ASN A 201 22.58 -4.35 61.73
C ASN A 201 22.47 -5.64 60.88
N GLN A 202 22.52 -5.53 59.55
CA GLN A 202 22.51 -6.68 58.62
C GLN A 202 23.91 -7.19 58.28
N ALA A 203 24.96 -6.44 58.61
CA ALA A 203 26.33 -6.92 58.45
C ALA A 203 26.63 -7.97 59.53
N LEU A 204 26.62 -9.24 59.13
CA LEU A 204 27.22 -10.33 59.91
C LEU A 204 28.65 -9.94 60.26
N VAL A 205 28.91 -9.66 61.53
CA VAL A 205 30.27 -9.50 62.06
C VAL A 205 30.95 -10.86 61.92
N VAL A 206 31.68 -11.05 60.83
CA VAL A 206 32.54 -12.22 60.66
C VAL A 206 33.74 -12.02 61.59
N ASP A 207 33.67 -12.69 62.74
CA ASP A 207 34.75 -12.71 63.71
C ASP A 207 35.95 -13.47 63.11
N MET A 208 36.95 -12.71 62.63
CA MET A 208 38.13 -13.26 61.95
C MET A 208 39.02 -14.12 62.87
N ASN A 209 38.73 -14.19 64.17
CA ASN A 209 39.46 -15.04 65.12
C ASN A 209 38.89 -16.46 65.26
N LYS A 210 37.72 -16.77 64.65
CA LYS A 210 37.18 -18.12 64.63
C LYS A 210 37.72 -18.90 63.43
N LYS A 211 38.77 -19.70 63.67
CA LYS A 211 39.24 -20.72 62.72
C LYS A 211 38.06 -21.63 62.35
N MET A 212 37.65 -21.61 61.09
CA MET A 212 36.76 -22.60 60.49
C MET A 212 37.46 -23.96 60.57
N SER A 213 36.93 -24.86 61.39
CA SER A 213 37.37 -26.26 61.48
C SER A 213 36.31 -27.13 60.83
N GLY A 214 36.71 -27.82 59.76
CA GLY A 214 36.05 -29.03 59.23
C GLY A 214 34.76 -28.80 58.46
#